data_AF-A0A177DC04-F1
#
_entry.id   AF-A0A177DC04-F1
#
_cell.length_a   1.000
_cell.length_b   1.000
_cell.length_c   1.000
_cell.angle_alpha   90.00
_cell.angle_beta   90.00
_cell.angle_gamma   90.00
#
_symmetry.space_group_name_H-M   'P 1'
#
loop_
_entity.id
_entity.type
_entity.pdbx_description
1 polymer ?
#
loop_
_entity_poly.entity_id
_entity_poly.type
_entity_poly.pdbx_seq_one_letter_code
_entity_poly.pdbx_strand_id
1 'polypeptide(L)'
;SWGTASDDDLSLGSERRTAVATLWNAWLANVPQLMLSFGYLTVNMICTAMAGADEWNHLATSRKGLRVTKPAKDQRSTYFLQLPYRWSLPLIVTSGTLHWLLSQSFFLVRADFYDRYGTILPGGKSACGFSALSLFVLLFASLALLCVVGFIGLRTMSVKMPLAASCSLVISAACHHSPTEANVHLAKVKWGVTRYEEIKGFPHCSLSSEDVTIPQKRKMY
;
A
#
# COMPACT_ATOMS: atom_id res chain seq x y z
N SER A 1 -12.74 -8.82 -31.03
CA SER A 1 -13.53 -8.36 -29.86
C SER A 1 -12.65 -8.37 -28.61
N TRP A 2 -13.05 -7.76 -27.48
CA TRP A 2 -12.22 -7.63 -26.26
C TRP A 2 -13.06 -7.85 -24.99
N GLY A 3 -12.42 -8.36 -23.94
CA GLY A 3 -13.06 -8.47 -22.62
C GLY A 3 -14.17 -9.50 -22.61
N THR A 4 -15.27 -9.18 -21.93
CA THR A 4 -16.48 -10.02 -21.88
C THR A 4 -17.20 -10.16 -23.23
N ALA A 5 -16.76 -9.43 -24.26
CA ALA A 5 -17.30 -9.52 -25.62
C ALA A 5 -16.40 -10.35 -26.56
N SER A 6 -15.29 -10.92 -26.05
CA SER A 6 -14.34 -11.72 -26.82
C SER A 6 -15.01 -12.92 -27.50
N ASP A 7 -14.68 -13.18 -28.76
CA ASP A 7 -15.14 -14.37 -29.51
C ASP A 7 -14.22 -15.57 -29.26
N ASP A 8 -12.99 -15.33 -28.78
CA ASP A 8 -12.03 -16.33 -28.32
C ASP A 8 -12.37 -16.80 -26.90
N ASP A 9 -13.57 -17.34 -26.70
CA ASP A 9 -14.01 -17.85 -25.40
C ASP A 9 -13.54 -19.30 -25.21
N LEU A 10 -12.35 -19.46 -24.62
CA LEU A 10 -11.93 -20.74 -24.04
C LEU A 10 -12.68 -20.94 -22.72
N SER A 11 -13.49 -22.00 -22.64
CA SER A 11 -14.24 -22.36 -21.43
C SER A 11 -13.34 -23.06 -20.41
N LEU A 12 -13.30 -22.52 -19.20
CA LEU A 12 -12.71 -23.16 -18.02
C LEU A 12 -13.82 -23.63 -17.08
N GLY A 13 -13.64 -24.80 -16.47
CA GLY A 13 -14.56 -25.34 -15.46
C GLY A 13 -15.65 -26.26 -16.01
N SER A 14 -16.74 -26.42 -15.26
CA SER A 14 -17.80 -27.38 -15.62
C SER A 14 -18.81 -26.73 -16.54
N GLU A 15 -18.97 -27.24 -17.78
CA GLU A 15 -20.00 -26.78 -18.72
C GLU A 15 -21.43 -27.18 -18.32
N ARG A 16 -21.60 -27.90 -17.20
CA ARG A 16 -22.90 -28.39 -16.76
C ARG A 16 -23.76 -27.26 -16.24
N ARG A 17 -25.04 -27.31 -16.59
CA ARG A 17 -26.07 -26.38 -16.11
C ARG A 17 -26.61 -26.79 -14.74
N THR A 18 -25.76 -26.79 -13.71
CA THR A 18 -26.17 -26.99 -12.32
C THR A 18 -25.85 -25.76 -11.48
N ALA A 19 -26.59 -25.57 -10.38
CA ALA A 19 -26.29 -24.51 -9.41
C ALA A 19 -24.86 -24.65 -8.88
N VAL A 20 -24.43 -25.88 -8.60
CA VAL A 20 -23.07 -26.20 -8.14
C VAL A 20 -22.02 -25.81 -9.18
N ALA A 21 -22.21 -26.15 -10.46
CA ALA A 21 -21.28 -25.77 -11.53
C ALA A 21 -21.22 -24.26 -11.72
N THR A 22 -22.35 -23.56 -11.63
CA THR A 22 -22.39 -22.09 -11.74
C THR A 22 -21.67 -21.43 -10.57
N LEU A 23 -21.88 -21.90 -9.34
CA LEU A 23 -21.15 -21.43 -8.17
C LEU A 23 -19.65 -21.69 -8.30
N TRP A 24 -19.27 -22.88 -8.79
CA TRP A 24 -17.87 -23.23 -9.02
C TRP A 24 -17.20 -22.31 -10.05
N ASN A 25 -17.84 -22.09 -11.21
CA ASN A 25 -17.32 -21.21 -12.26
C ASN A 25 -17.26 -19.75 -11.78
N ALA A 26 -18.24 -19.30 -10.98
CA ALA A 26 -18.21 -17.98 -10.35
C ALA A 26 -17.03 -17.85 -9.38
N TRP A 27 -16.76 -18.90 -8.59
CA TRP A 27 -15.60 -18.92 -7.70
C TRP A 27 -14.30 -18.85 -8.50
N LEU A 28 -14.17 -19.65 -9.55
CA LEU A 28 -12.99 -19.68 -10.42
C LEU A 28 -12.69 -18.32 -11.06
N ALA A 29 -13.72 -17.59 -11.51
CA ALA A 29 -13.57 -16.25 -12.07
C ALA A 29 -13.13 -15.20 -11.02
N ASN A 30 -13.45 -15.41 -9.74
CA ASN A 30 -13.20 -14.43 -8.67
C ASN A 30 -11.97 -14.73 -7.79
N VAL A 31 -11.44 -15.96 -7.78
CA VAL A 31 -10.19 -16.27 -7.06
C VAL A 31 -9.03 -15.36 -7.47
N PRO A 32 -8.79 -15.09 -8.77
CA PRO A 32 -7.76 -14.15 -9.18
C PRO A 32 -7.97 -12.74 -8.60
N GLN A 33 -9.22 -12.29 -8.46
CA GLN A 33 -9.56 -10.98 -7.88
C GLN A 33 -9.13 -10.91 -6.41
N LEU A 34 -9.32 -12.01 -5.65
CA LEU A 34 -8.84 -12.09 -4.28
C LEU A 34 -7.31 -12.06 -4.21
N MET A 35 -6.62 -12.78 -5.11
CA MET A 35 -5.16 -12.76 -5.18
C MET A 35 -4.63 -11.36 -5.49
N LEU A 36 -5.27 -10.64 -6.41
CA LEU A 36 -4.92 -9.26 -6.73
C LEU A 36 -5.08 -8.33 -5.53
N SER A 37 -6.16 -8.48 -4.75
CA SER A 37 -6.36 -7.73 -3.50
C SER A 37 -5.24 -7.96 -2.48
N PHE A 38 -4.81 -9.21 -2.28
CA PHE A 38 -3.66 -9.50 -1.41
C PHE A 38 -2.37 -8.85 -1.92
N GLY A 39 -2.14 -8.90 -3.24
CA GLY A 39 -1.02 -8.21 -3.87
C GLY A 39 -1.05 -6.70 -3.64
N TYR A 40 -2.22 -6.07 -3.75
CA TYR A 40 -2.42 -4.66 -3.43
C TYR A 40 -2.05 -4.35 -1.98
N LEU A 41 -2.48 -5.16 -1.01
CA LEU A 41 -2.14 -4.97 0.40
C LEU A 41 -0.61 -5.04 0.62
N THR A 42 0.08 -5.98 -0.03
CA THR A 42 1.55 -6.08 0.05
C THR A 42 2.23 -4.84 -0.53
N VAL A 43 1.83 -4.39 -1.73
CA VAL A 43 2.41 -3.19 -2.35
C VAL A 43 2.12 -1.95 -1.51
N ASN A 44 0.89 -1.82 -1.00
CA ASN A 44 0.50 -0.73 -0.11
C ASN A 44 1.34 -0.70 1.17
N MET A 45 1.59 -1.86 1.77
CA MET A 45 2.45 -1.99 2.95
C MET A 45 3.89 -1.53 2.65
N ILE A 46 4.48 -1.94 1.52
CA ILE A 46 5.84 -1.54 1.11
C ILE A 46 5.90 -0.03 0.88
N CYS A 47 4.95 0.55 0.13
CA CYS A 47 4.89 2.00 -0.10
C CYS A 47 4.71 2.79 1.20
N THR A 48 3.92 2.27 2.15
CA THR A 48 3.73 2.87 3.47
C THR A 48 5.02 2.85 4.29
N ALA A 49 5.75 1.74 4.28
CA ALA A 49 7.04 1.64 4.94
C ALA A 49 8.05 2.63 4.35
N MET A 50 8.13 2.75 3.01
CA MET A 50 9.02 3.70 2.34
C MET A 50 8.66 5.15 2.66
N ALA A 51 7.38 5.52 2.58
CA ALA A 51 6.93 6.88 2.89
C ALA A 51 7.13 7.25 4.37
N GLY A 52 6.91 6.30 5.28
CA GLY A 52 7.15 6.47 6.71
C GLY A 52 8.64 6.63 7.02
N ALA A 53 9.50 5.83 6.39
CA ALA A 53 10.95 5.95 6.51
C ALA A 53 11.46 7.31 5.99
N ASP A 54 10.93 7.79 4.86
CA ASP A 54 11.24 9.12 4.32
C ASP A 54 10.80 10.25 5.27
N GLU A 55 9.58 10.17 5.82
CA GLU A 55 9.11 11.17 6.80
C GLU A 55 9.94 11.15 8.09
N TRP A 56 10.26 9.97 8.61
CA TRP A 56 11.10 9.78 9.78
C TRP A 56 12.49 10.36 9.56
N ASN A 57 13.13 10.02 8.44
CA ASN A 57 14.47 10.51 8.10
C ASN A 57 14.52 12.04 7.92
N HIS A 58 13.41 12.65 7.45
CA HIS A 58 13.32 14.10 7.34
C HIS A 58 13.37 14.83 8.70
N LEU A 59 13.00 14.18 9.81
CA LEU A 59 13.08 14.76 11.15
C LEU A 59 14.53 15.03 11.58
N ALA A 60 15.53 14.35 11.01
CA ALA A 60 16.94 14.67 11.26
C ALA A 60 17.45 15.89 10.47
N THR A 61 16.74 16.30 9.41
CA THR A 61 17.20 17.39 8.52
C THR A 61 16.52 18.71 8.81
N SER A 62 15.22 18.66 9.12
CA SER A 62 14.35 19.84 9.17
C SER A 62 13.45 19.75 10.39
N ARG A 63 13.19 20.91 11.02
CA ARG A 63 12.21 21.01 12.10
C ARG A 63 10.81 20.83 11.55
N LYS A 64 10.06 19.87 12.08
CA LYS A 64 8.67 19.61 11.67
C LYS A 64 7.79 19.34 12.89
N GLY A 65 6.53 19.76 12.81
CA GLY A 65 5.53 19.37 13.80
C GLY A 65 5.15 17.90 13.66
N LEU A 66 4.88 17.24 14.79
CA LEU A 66 4.42 15.85 14.83
C LEU A 66 3.03 15.73 14.20
N ARG A 67 2.77 14.59 13.55
CA ARG A 67 1.46 14.30 12.96
C ARG A 67 0.58 13.57 13.96
N VAL A 68 -0.58 14.12 14.25
CA VAL A 68 -1.54 13.53 15.21
C VAL A 68 -2.96 13.66 14.67
N THR A 69 -3.87 12.82 15.18
CA THR A 69 -5.27 12.81 14.75
C THR A 69 -6.01 14.10 15.13
N LYS A 70 -5.70 14.67 16.30
CA LYS A 70 -6.28 15.92 16.80
C LYS A 70 -5.15 16.91 17.09
N PRO A 71 -4.74 17.74 16.12
CA PRO A 71 -3.58 18.61 16.27
C PRO A 71 -3.86 19.77 17.23
N ALA A 72 -2.84 20.16 17.98
CA ALA A 72 -2.78 21.39 18.74
C ALA A 72 -1.47 22.15 18.44
N LYS A 73 -1.52 23.48 18.46
CA LYS A 73 -0.37 24.37 18.19
C LYS A 73 0.32 24.06 16.85
N ASP A 74 1.62 23.73 16.85
CA ASP A 74 2.42 23.48 15.64
C ASP A 74 2.29 22.06 15.08
N GLN A 75 1.48 21.21 15.72
CA GLN A 75 1.23 19.85 15.23
C GLN A 75 0.47 19.85 13.90
N ARG A 76 0.69 18.79 13.12
CA ARG A 76 0.05 18.59 11.82
C ARG A 76 -1.03 17.52 11.95
N SER A 77 -2.14 17.66 11.23
CA SER A 77 -3.14 16.60 11.17
C SER A 77 -2.60 15.39 10.38
N THR A 78 -3.04 14.19 10.74
CA THR A 78 -2.85 12.99 9.91
C THR A 78 -3.60 13.11 8.59
N TYR A 79 -3.16 12.37 7.57
CA TYR A 79 -3.97 12.23 6.37
C TYR A 79 -5.18 11.34 6.67
N PHE A 80 -6.29 11.53 5.95
CA PHE A 80 -7.44 10.63 6.06
C PHE A 80 -7.08 9.20 5.63
N LEU A 81 -6.21 9.07 4.63
CA LEU A 81 -5.56 7.82 4.23
C LEU A 81 -4.22 7.69 4.96
N GLN A 82 -3.84 6.50 5.44
CA GLN A 82 -2.56 6.27 6.15
C GLN A 82 -1.32 6.75 5.38
N LEU A 83 -1.43 6.85 4.05
CA LEU A 83 -0.35 7.20 3.13
C LEU A 83 -0.60 8.58 2.48
N PRO A 84 0.44 9.41 2.27
CA PRO A 84 0.29 10.69 1.58
C PRO A 84 -0.39 10.52 0.21
N TYR A 85 -1.28 11.45 -0.16
CA TYR A 85 -2.08 11.39 -1.40
C TYR A 85 -1.25 11.14 -2.68
N ARG A 86 -0.01 11.66 -2.73
CA ARG A 86 0.93 11.43 -3.85
C ARG A 86 1.28 9.95 -4.08
N TRP A 87 1.14 9.11 -3.07
CA TRP A 87 1.34 7.66 -3.18
C TRP A 87 0.01 6.91 -3.20
N SER A 88 -0.96 7.29 -2.37
CA SER A 88 -2.21 6.55 -2.25
C SER A 88 -3.11 6.67 -3.47
N LEU A 89 -3.22 7.86 -4.07
CA LEU A 89 -4.08 8.06 -5.24
C LEU A 89 -3.61 7.22 -6.45
N PRO A 90 -2.33 7.26 -6.88
CA PRO A 90 -1.86 6.41 -7.98
C PRO A 90 -2.05 4.92 -7.70
N LEU A 91 -1.80 4.47 -6.46
CA LEU A 91 -1.97 3.07 -6.08
C LEU A 91 -3.43 2.63 -6.14
N ILE A 92 -4.36 3.45 -5.61
CA ILE A 92 -5.80 3.14 -5.62
C ILE A 92 -6.33 3.11 -7.06
N VAL A 93 -5.99 4.12 -7.87
CA VAL A 93 -6.41 4.19 -9.27
C VAL A 93 -5.88 2.99 -10.05
N THR A 94 -4.58 2.69 -9.94
CA THR A 94 -3.97 1.55 -10.64
C THR A 94 -4.58 0.22 -10.18
N SER A 95 -4.79 0.04 -8.88
CA SER A 95 -5.45 -1.16 -8.34
C SER A 95 -6.86 -1.32 -8.90
N GLY A 96 -7.67 -0.26 -8.89
CA GLY A 96 -9.01 -0.26 -9.48
C GLY A 96 -8.98 -0.62 -10.97
N THR A 97 -8.04 -0.07 -11.73
CA THR A 97 -7.84 -0.40 -13.15
C THR A 97 -7.44 -1.87 -13.34
N LEU A 98 -6.53 -2.40 -12.52
CA LEU A 98 -6.13 -3.82 -12.59
C LEU A 98 -7.29 -4.75 -12.24
N HIS A 99 -8.11 -4.43 -11.23
CA HIS A 99 -9.30 -5.20 -10.89
C HIS A 99 -10.33 -5.21 -12.03
N TRP A 100 -10.52 -4.06 -12.68
CA TRP A 100 -11.37 -3.94 -13.85
C TRP A 100 -10.83 -4.73 -15.06
N LEU A 101 -9.53 -4.63 -15.36
CA LEU A 101 -8.91 -5.43 -16.42
C LEU A 101 -9.00 -6.93 -16.14
N LEU A 102 -8.89 -7.32 -14.88
CA LEU A 102 -9.00 -8.70 -14.45
C LEU A 102 -10.43 -9.23 -14.62
N SER A 103 -11.46 -8.39 -14.43
CA SER A 103 -12.85 -8.78 -14.72
C SER A 103 -13.13 -8.90 -16.23
N GLN A 104 -12.33 -8.22 -17.07
CA GLN A 104 -12.33 -8.42 -18.53
C GLN A 104 -11.50 -9.65 -18.95
N SER A 105 -10.65 -10.16 -18.07
CA SER A 105 -9.78 -11.32 -18.35
C SER A 105 -10.45 -12.63 -17.93
N PHE A 106 -11.11 -12.65 -16.78
CA PHE A 106 -11.86 -13.80 -16.27
C PHE A 106 -13.28 -13.37 -15.92
N PHE A 107 -14.28 -14.06 -16.48
CA PHE A 107 -15.68 -13.72 -16.28
C PHE A 107 -16.56 -14.97 -16.29
N LEU A 108 -17.70 -14.91 -15.60
CA LEU A 108 -18.69 -15.99 -15.62
C LEU A 108 -19.55 -15.87 -16.88
N VAL A 109 -19.62 -16.92 -17.67
CA VAL A 109 -20.51 -17.04 -18.82
C VAL A 109 -21.64 -18.00 -18.47
N ARG A 110 -22.88 -17.55 -18.64
CA ARG A 110 -24.07 -18.38 -18.48
C ARG A 110 -25.04 -18.12 -19.63
N ALA A 111 -25.25 -19.14 -20.45
CA ALA A 111 -26.18 -19.11 -21.56
C ALA A 111 -27.38 -20.01 -21.24
N ASP A 112 -28.57 -19.41 -21.20
CA ASP A 112 -29.84 -20.10 -21.00
C ASP A 112 -30.67 -19.98 -22.29
N PHE A 113 -31.14 -21.10 -22.83
CA PHE A 113 -32.04 -21.13 -24.00
C PHE A 113 -33.51 -21.16 -23.53
N TYR A 114 -34.34 -20.34 -24.16
CA TYR A 114 -35.77 -20.24 -23.85
C TYR A 114 -36.60 -20.60 -25.08
N ASP A 115 -37.70 -21.34 -24.88
CA ASP A 115 -38.71 -21.56 -25.91
C ASP A 115 -39.62 -20.33 -26.06
N ARG A 116 -40.44 -20.28 -27.11
CA ARG A 116 -41.46 -19.25 -27.39
C ARG A 116 -42.46 -19.03 -26.25
N TYR A 117 -42.57 -20.01 -25.35
CA TYR A 117 -43.43 -19.97 -24.16
C TYR A 117 -42.69 -19.56 -22.88
N GLY A 118 -41.41 -19.18 -22.96
CA GLY A 118 -40.58 -18.79 -21.82
C GLY A 118 -40.08 -19.96 -20.97
N THR A 119 -40.33 -21.20 -21.39
CA THR A 119 -39.79 -22.40 -20.73
C THR A 119 -38.32 -22.59 -21.09
N ILE A 120 -37.53 -23.01 -20.11
CA ILE A 120 -36.11 -23.16 -20.30
C ILE A 120 -35.79 -24.50 -20.96
N LEU A 121 -35.09 -24.47 -22.10
CA LEU A 121 -34.70 -25.64 -22.88
C LEU A 121 -33.43 -26.32 -22.33
N PRO A 122 -33.32 -27.66 -22.46
CA PRO A 122 -32.07 -28.38 -22.22
C PRO A 122 -31.04 -27.95 -23.27
N GLY A 123 -29.80 -27.69 -22.83
CA GLY A 123 -28.73 -27.21 -23.71
C GLY A 123 -28.03 -25.94 -23.22
N GLY A 124 -28.57 -25.28 -22.19
CA GLY A 124 -27.89 -24.15 -21.54
C GLY A 124 -26.52 -24.55 -20.97
N LYS A 125 -25.58 -23.61 -20.97
CA LYS A 125 -24.19 -23.80 -20.53
C LYS A 125 -23.80 -22.78 -19.47
N SER A 126 -22.93 -23.19 -18.55
CA SER A 126 -22.30 -22.34 -17.55
C SER A 126 -20.81 -22.59 -17.62
N ALA A 127 -19.97 -21.57 -17.72
CA ALA A 127 -18.51 -21.71 -17.81
C ALA A 127 -17.82 -20.47 -17.24
N CYS A 128 -16.54 -20.60 -16.91
CA CYS A 128 -15.66 -19.45 -16.73
C CYS A 128 -15.04 -19.10 -18.09
N GLY A 129 -15.42 -17.95 -18.65
CA GLY A 129 -14.81 -17.40 -19.85
C GLY A 129 -13.46 -16.75 -19.55
N PHE A 130 -12.60 -16.74 -20.56
CA PHE A 130 -11.26 -16.17 -20.48
C PHE A 130 -10.91 -15.42 -21.77
N SER A 131 -10.44 -14.17 -21.66
CA SER A 131 -9.99 -13.38 -22.81
C SER A 131 -8.46 -13.20 -22.80
N ALA A 132 -7.79 -13.80 -23.79
CA ALA A 132 -6.33 -13.76 -23.90
C ALA A 132 -5.78 -12.33 -24.06
N LEU A 133 -6.42 -11.51 -24.89
CA LEU A 133 -6.01 -10.12 -25.09
C LEU A 133 -6.10 -9.31 -23.80
N SER A 134 -7.20 -9.43 -23.05
CA SER A 134 -7.36 -8.80 -21.74
C SER A 134 -6.29 -9.25 -20.76
N LEU A 135 -5.97 -10.55 -20.75
CA LEU A 135 -4.92 -11.09 -19.88
C LEU A 135 -3.56 -10.49 -20.23
N PHE A 136 -3.20 -10.38 -21.52
CA PHE A 136 -1.94 -9.77 -21.91
C PHE A 136 -1.83 -8.31 -21.44
N VAL A 137 -2.90 -7.53 -21.60
CA VAL A 137 -2.94 -6.15 -21.12
C VAL A 137 -2.81 -6.10 -19.59
N LEU A 138 -3.51 -6.97 -18.87
CA LEU A 138 -3.42 -7.09 -17.42
C LEU A 138 -2.00 -7.43 -16.96
N LEU A 139 -1.36 -8.42 -17.58
CA LEU A 139 0.00 -8.85 -17.25
C LEU A 139 1.01 -7.72 -17.46
N PHE A 140 0.91 -7.00 -18.58
CA PHE A 140 1.78 -5.87 -18.87
C PHE A 140 1.60 -4.73 -17.85
N ALA A 141 0.36 -4.36 -17.55
CA ALA A 141 0.05 -3.33 -16.56
C ALA A 141 0.53 -3.72 -15.15
N SER A 142 0.37 -5.00 -14.77
CA SER A 142 0.83 -5.52 -13.48
C SER A 142 2.36 -5.50 -13.39
N LEU A 143 3.06 -5.91 -14.45
CA LEU A 143 4.52 -5.87 -14.52
C LEU A 143 5.04 -4.44 -14.44
N ALA A 144 4.42 -3.50 -15.15
CA ALA A 144 4.79 -2.09 -15.10
C ALA A 144 4.67 -1.52 -13.67
N LEU A 145 3.59 -1.84 -12.95
CA LEU A 145 3.43 -1.47 -11.54
C LEU A 145 4.56 -2.04 -10.68
N LEU A 146 4.86 -3.33 -10.81
CA LEU A 146 5.95 -3.99 -10.06
C LEU A 146 7.31 -3.36 -10.38
N CYS A 147 7.60 -3.03 -11.64
CA CYS A 147 8.82 -2.35 -12.04
C CYS A 147 8.93 -0.95 -11.42
N VAL A 148 7.85 -0.17 -11.40
CA VAL A 148 7.83 1.17 -10.78
C VAL A 148 8.07 1.08 -9.28
N VAL A 149 7.34 0.20 -8.57
CA VAL A 149 7.49 0.01 -7.12
C VAL A 149 8.89 -0.53 -6.80
N GLY A 150 9.38 -1.51 -7.57
CA GLY A 150 10.72 -2.07 -7.42
C GLY A 150 11.81 -1.03 -7.66
N PHE A 151 11.70 -0.24 -8.72
CA PHE A 151 12.64 0.84 -9.01
C PHE A 151 12.71 1.84 -7.87
N ILE A 152 11.56 2.26 -7.32
CA ILE A 152 11.49 3.15 -6.16
C ILE A 152 12.12 2.49 -4.92
N GLY A 153 11.82 1.21 -4.67
CA GLY A 153 12.35 0.47 -3.51
C GLY A 153 13.86 0.24 -3.57
N LEU A 154 14.45 0.17 -4.77
CA LEU A 154 15.89 0.06 -4.97
C LEU A 154 16.63 1.41 -4.82
N ARG A 155 15.91 2.54 -4.72
CA ARG A 155 16.55 3.85 -4.52
C ARG A 155 17.18 3.91 -3.13
N THR A 156 18.47 4.21 -3.08
CA THR A 156 19.18 4.39 -1.82
C THR A 156 18.67 5.62 -1.08
N MET A 157 18.29 5.45 0.18
CA MET A 157 17.98 6.56 1.07
C MET A 157 19.21 6.91 1.90
N SER A 158 19.58 8.19 1.93
CA SER A 158 20.61 8.69 2.85
C SER A 158 20.04 8.67 4.27
N VAL A 159 20.40 7.64 5.04
CA VAL A 159 19.96 7.48 6.43
C VAL A 159 20.65 8.52 7.31
N LYS A 160 19.85 9.42 7.88
CA LYS A 160 20.27 10.53 8.77
C LYS A 160 19.74 10.36 10.18
N MET A 161 18.73 9.51 10.36
CA MET A 161 18.15 9.09 11.64
C MET A 161 18.11 7.57 11.68
N PRO A 162 18.34 6.91 12.83
CA PRO A 162 18.14 5.47 12.97
C PRO A 162 16.77 5.06 12.45
N LEU A 163 16.74 4.07 11.54
CA LEU A 163 15.49 3.59 10.95
C LEU A 163 14.64 2.97 12.06
N ALA A 164 13.50 3.58 12.37
CA ALA A 164 12.58 3.03 13.35
C ALA A 164 11.87 1.78 12.83
N ALA A 165 11.59 1.68 11.52
CA ALA A 165 10.85 0.56 10.92
C ALA A 165 9.59 0.18 11.72
N SER A 166 8.87 1.17 12.25
CA SER A 166 7.69 1.00 13.14
C SER A 166 7.98 0.31 14.48
N CYS A 167 9.24 0.17 14.88
CA CYS A 167 9.64 -0.30 16.20
C CYS A 167 9.33 0.77 17.26
N SER A 168 8.39 0.47 18.15
CA SER A 168 8.00 1.37 19.25
C SER A 168 9.18 1.68 20.18
N LEU A 169 10.13 0.77 20.35
CA LEU A 169 11.33 1.00 21.16
C LEU A 169 12.22 2.10 20.56
N VAL A 170 12.46 2.07 19.25
CA VAL A 170 13.27 3.09 18.57
C VAL A 170 12.56 4.44 18.58
N ILE A 171 11.24 4.44 18.39
CA ILE A 171 10.43 5.67 18.45
C ILE A 171 10.47 6.25 19.87
N SER A 172 10.28 5.42 20.89
CA SER A 172 10.34 5.83 22.29
C SER A 172 11.70 6.42 22.67
N ALA A 173 12.79 5.77 22.26
CA ALA A 173 14.14 6.29 22.45
C ALA A 173 14.33 7.66 21.78
N ALA A 174 13.84 7.83 20.54
CA ALA A 174 13.89 9.11 19.86
C ALA A 174 13.02 10.19 20.51
N CYS A 175 11.96 9.83 21.25
CA CYS A 175 11.07 10.76 21.93
C CYS A 175 11.51 11.08 23.38
N HIS A 176 12.59 10.49 23.87
CA HIS A 176 13.10 10.74 25.22
C HIS A 176 13.85 12.08 25.24
N HIS A 177 13.08 13.16 25.37
CA HIS A 177 13.58 14.53 25.44
C HIS A 177 13.93 14.93 26.87
N SER A 178 14.58 16.09 27.01
CA SER A 178 14.98 16.57 28.33
C SER A 178 13.81 16.97 29.21
N PRO A 179 13.84 16.71 30.54
CA PRO A 179 12.83 17.19 31.48
C PRO A 179 12.72 18.72 31.53
N THR A 180 13.77 19.44 31.11
CA THR A 180 13.76 20.91 31.05
C THR A 180 12.94 21.44 29.87
N GLU A 181 12.77 20.65 28.81
CA GLU A 181 11.95 21.04 27.66
C GLU A 181 10.47 20.76 27.93
N ALA A 182 9.70 21.83 28.11
CA ALA A 182 8.26 21.74 28.29
C ALA A 182 7.52 21.67 26.94
N ASN A 183 6.50 20.82 26.84
CA ASN A 183 5.58 20.76 25.71
C ASN A 183 6.21 20.44 24.34
N VAL A 184 7.31 19.68 24.30
CA VAL A 184 8.04 19.31 23.06
C VAL A 184 7.10 18.74 21.98
N HIS A 185 6.15 17.90 22.39
CA HIS A 185 5.17 17.28 21.50
C HIS A 185 4.26 18.27 20.75
N LEU A 186 4.10 19.51 21.23
CA LEU A 186 3.27 20.56 20.62
C LEU A 186 4.05 21.49 19.70
N ALA A 187 5.38 21.45 19.71
CA ALA A 187 6.26 22.32 18.95
C ALA A 187 6.80 21.62 17.69
N LYS A 188 7.53 22.39 16.86
CA LYS A 188 8.30 21.81 15.76
C LYS A 188 9.59 21.19 16.30
N VAL A 189 9.77 19.89 16.08
CA VAL A 189 10.90 19.13 16.59
C VAL A 189 11.88 18.77 15.47
N LYS A 190 13.15 18.60 15.84
CA LYS A 190 14.20 18.03 14.99
C LYS A 190 14.98 17.01 15.80
N TRP A 191 15.36 15.91 15.16
CA TRP A 191 16.19 14.89 15.78
C TRP A 191 17.67 15.24 15.66
N GLY A 192 18.41 15.07 16.75
CA GLY A 192 19.86 15.22 16.78
C GLY A 192 20.40 15.14 18.20
N VAL A 193 21.67 15.49 18.37
CA VAL A 193 22.34 15.51 19.67
C VAL A 193 21.83 16.71 20.47
N THR A 194 21.29 16.45 21.66
CA THR A 194 20.82 17.50 22.59
C THR A 194 22.00 18.08 23.37
N ARG A 195 21.92 19.37 23.74
CA ARG A 195 23.05 20.10 24.37
C ARG A 195 23.19 19.85 25.86
N TYR A 196 22.10 19.48 26.53
CA TYR A 196 22.00 19.59 27.98
C TYR A 196 21.86 18.24 28.70
N GLU A 197 21.83 17.13 27.97
CA GLU A 197 21.64 15.80 28.56
C GLU A 197 22.76 14.84 28.24
N GLU A 198 23.52 14.52 29.27
CA GLU A 198 24.41 13.37 29.30
C GLU A 198 23.76 12.26 30.11
N ILE A 199 23.39 11.16 29.47
CA ILE A 199 22.95 9.94 30.15
C ILE A 199 24.19 9.09 30.39
N LYS A 200 24.57 8.89 31.66
CA LYS A 200 25.79 8.15 32.04
C LYS A 200 27.09 8.72 31.43
N GLY A 201 27.16 10.04 31.25
CA GLY A 201 28.34 10.73 30.71
C GLY A 201 28.46 10.70 29.18
N PHE A 202 27.43 10.25 28.45
CA PHE A 202 27.37 10.31 26.99
C PHE A 202 26.27 11.26 26.52
N PRO A 203 26.55 12.12 25.53
CA PRO A 203 25.55 13.03 24.97
C PRO A 203 24.42 12.23 24.31
N HIS A 204 23.16 12.58 24.56
CA HIS A 204 22.02 11.81 24.03
C HIS A 204 21.48 12.37 22.70
N CYS A 205 20.84 11.51 21.89
CA CYS A 205 20.15 11.90 20.66
C CYS A 205 18.63 11.73 20.80
N SER A 206 17.88 12.83 20.71
CA SER A 206 16.42 12.79 20.77
C SER A 206 15.78 13.88 19.91
N LEU A 207 14.45 13.80 19.76
CA LEU A 207 13.62 14.82 19.17
C LEU A 207 13.50 15.98 20.16
N SER A 208 13.98 17.15 19.76
CA SER A 208 13.98 18.32 20.62
C SER A 208 13.36 19.53 19.91
N SER A 209 12.73 20.38 20.71
CA SER A 209 12.22 21.68 20.29
C SER A 209 13.33 22.75 20.21
N GLU A 210 14.43 22.53 20.92
CA GLU A 210 15.63 23.36 20.96
C GLU A 210 16.66 22.98 19.88
N ASP A 211 17.75 23.73 19.80
CA ASP A 211 18.83 23.55 18.82
C ASP A 211 19.65 22.27 19.04
N VAL A 212 19.42 21.32 18.14
CA VAL A 212 20.15 20.05 18.05
C VAL A 212 21.27 20.11 17.01
N THR A 213 22.35 19.38 17.29
CA THR A 213 23.45 19.20 16.35
C THR A 213 23.40 17.84 15.66
N ILE A 214 24.01 17.75 14.48
CA ILE A 214 24.04 16.49 13.71
C ILE A 214 24.99 15.51 14.41
N PRO A 215 24.60 14.25 14.64
CA PRO A 215 25.49 13.26 15.24
C PRO A 215 26.71 13.01 14.36
N GLN A 216 27.87 12.93 14.99
CA GLN A 216 29.15 12.70 14.33
C GLN A 216 29.38 11.20 14.14
N LYS A 217 29.92 10.82 12.97
CA LYS A 217 30.28 9.42 12.70
C LYS A 217 31.33 8.97 13.72
N ARG A 218 31.13 7.76 14.29
CA ARG A 218 32.04 7.09 15.25
C ARG A 218 32.10 7.70 16.66
N LYS A 219 31.16 8.56 17.04
CA LYS A 219 30.98 9.00 18.43
C LYS A 219 29.83 8.22 19.07
N MET A 220 29.97 7.84 20.34
CA MET A 220 28.92 7.17 21.12
C MET A 220 27.95 8.21 21.69
N TYR A 221 26.66 7.88 21.64
CA TYR A 221 25.54 8.69 22.09
C TYR A 221 24.49 7.79 22.76
#